data_AF-A0A350JLE9-F1
#
_entry.id   AF-A0A350JLE9-F1
#
_cell.length_a   1.000
_cell.length_b   1.000
_cell.length_c   1.000
_cell.angle_alpha   90.00
_cell.angle_beta   90.00
_cell.angle_gamma   90.00
#
_symmetry.space_group_name_H-M   'P 1'
#
loop_
_entity.id
_entity.type
_entity.pdbx_description
1 polymer ?
#
loop_
_entity_poly.entity_id
_entity_poly.type
_entity_poly.pdbx_seq_one_letter_code
_entity_poly.pdbx_strand_id
1 'polypeptide(L)'
;MSTFKEYDGLNLPNIAEQVLEKWKTEKTFEKSMSSREGKPSFVFYEGPPSANGMPGIHHVMARTIKDIFCRYKTQQGFQVMRKAGWDTHGLPVELGVEKELGITKEDIGTKISIAEYNKACREAVMRYTAEWRDVTEKMGYWVDM
;
A
#
# COMPACT_ATOMS: atom_id res chain seq x y z
N MET A 1 -39.79 -3.01 18.91
CA MET A 1 -38.39 -2.62 18.63
C MET A 1 -38.09 -3.02 17.20
N SER A 2 -37.48 -2.12 16.42
CA SER A 2 -37.12 -2.40 15.02
C SER A 2 -36.11 -3.55 14.93
N THR A 3 -36.34 -4.50 14.04
CA THR A 3 -35.47 -5.68 13.80
C THR A 3 -34.23 -5.33 12.96
N PHE A 4 -34.19 -4.13 12.38
CA PHE A 4 -33.16 -3.70 11.44
C PHE A 4 -32.51 -2.39 11.89
N LYS A 5 -31.25 -2.20 11.51
CA LYS A 5 -30.53 -0.96 11.78
C LYS A 5 -31.08 0.14 10.87
N GLU A 6 -31.73 1.13 11.45
CA GLU A 6 -32.26 2.30 10.76
C GLU A 6 -31.21 3.43 10.72
N TYR A 7 -31.22 4.23 9.66
CA TYR A 7 -30.31 5.36 9.46
C TYR A 7 -31.12 6.58 9.01
N ASP A 8 -30.92 7.74 9.65
CA ASP A 8 -31.61 9.00 9.32
C ASP A 8 -31.09 9.66 8.03
N GLY A 9 -30.04 9.12 7.40
CA GLY A 9 -29.47 9.64 6.16
C GLY A 9 -28.27 8.85 5.64
N LEU A 10 -27.81 9.19 4.44
CA LEU A 10 -26.68 8.55 3.79
C LEU A 10 -25.35 9.24 4.15
N ASN A 11 -24.59 8.64 5.05
CA ASN A 11 -23.23 9.09 5.39
C ASN A 11 -22.20 8.00 5.02
N LEU A 12 -21.81 7.97 3.75
CA LEU A 12 -20.88 6.96 3.22
C LEU A 12 -19.48 6.99 3.89
N PRO A 13 -18.87 8.16 4.18
CA PRO A 13 -17.59 8.19 4.90
C PRO A 13 -17.66 7.51 6.27
N ASN A 14 -18.68 7.82 7.07
CA ASN A 14 -18.85 7.21 8.39
C ASN A 14 -19.14 5.70 8.28
N ILE A 15 -19.97 5.28 7.31
CA ILE A 15 -20.21 3.86 7.05
C ILE A 15 -18.90 3.14 6.68
N ALA A 16 -18.07 3.75 5.83
CA ALA A 16 -16.78 3.17 5.44
C ALA A 16 -15.85 3.01 6.66
N GLU A 17 -15.76 4.03 7.53
CA GLU A 17 -14.99 3.95 8.78
C GLU A 17 -15.49 2.83 9.70
N GLN A 18 -16.80 2.70 9.90
CA GLN A 18 -17.39 1.62 10.69
C GLN A 18 -17.05 0.24 10.12
N VAL A 19 -17.08 0.09 8.78
CA VAL A 19 -16.75 -1.16 8.10
C VAL A 19 -15.26 -1.49 8.21
N LEU A 20 -14.38 -0.50 8.05
CA LEU A 20 -12.94 -0.67 8.21
C LEU A 20 -12.58 -1.12 9.64
N GLU A 21 -13.17 -0.47 10.65
CA GLU A 21 -12.93 -0.83 12.05
C GLU A 21 -13.42 -2.24 12.36
N LYS A 22 -14.59 -2.62 11.81
CA LYS A 22 -15.09 -3.99 11.90
C LYS A 22 -14.12 -4.99 11.28
N TRP A 23 -13.65 -4.73 10.05
CA TRP A 23 -12.72 -5.63 9.36
C TRP A 23 -11.40 -5.79 10.12
N LYS A 24 -10.89 -4.72 10.71
CA LYS A 24 -9.69 -4.73 11.54
C LYS A 24 -9.87 -5.54 12.81
N THR A 25 -10.94 -5.27 13.57
CA THR A 25 -11.27 -6.00 14.80
C THR A 25 -11.46 -7.49 14.54
N GLU A 26 -12.14 -7.84 13.44
CA GLU A 26 -12.41 -9.22 13.08
C GLU A 26 -11.25 -9.92 12.36
N LYS A 27 -10.17 -9.21 12.01
CA LYS A 27 -9.08 -9.73 11.15
C LYS A 27 -9.60 -10.34 9.85
N THR A 28 -10.53 -9.63 9.20
CA THR A 28 -11.30 -10.16 8.06
C THR A 28 -10.40 -10.49 6.87
N PHE A 29 -9.36 -9.68 6.62
CA PHE A 29 -8.43 -9.92 5.52
C PHE A 29 -7.64 -11.22 5.74
N GLU A 30 -7.04 -11.38 6.92
CA GLU A 30 -6.25 -12.55 7.30
C GLU A 30 -7.12 -13.82 7.29
N LYS A 31 -8.33 -13.73 7.85
CA LYS A 31 -9.32 -14.82 7.80
C LYS A 31 -9.71 -15.19 6.39
N SER A 32 -9.77 -14.23 5.47
CA SER A 32 -10.10 -14.51 4.07
C SER A 32 -9.05 -15.41 3.41
N MET A 33 -7.79 -15.35 3.85
CA MET A 33 -6.71 -16.21 3.36
C MET A 33 -6.65 -17.52 4.12
N SER A 34 -6.66 -17.49 5.46
CA SER A 34 -6.52 -18.69 6.30
C SER A 34 -7.71 -19.64 6.20
N SER A 35 -8.93 -19.13 5.99
CA SER A 35 -10.11 -19.99 5.77
C SER A 35 -10.07 -20.76 4.44
N ARG A 36 -9.04 -20.56 3.63
CA ARG A 36 -8.85 -21.15 2.30
C ARG A 36 -7.51 -21.88 2.18
N GLU A 37 -6.87 -22.18 3.31
CA GLU A 37 -5.65 -22.98 3.32
C GLU A 37 -5.87 -24.33 2.61
N GLY A 38 -4.93 -24.69 1.72
CA GLY A 38 -5.01 -25.91 0.91
C GLY A 38 -5.96 -25.83 -0.30
N LYS A 39 -6.62 -24.70 -0.55
CA LYS A 39 -7.40 -24.48 -1.78
C LYS A 39 -6.49 -24.07 -2.95
N PRO A 40 -6.97 -24.18 -4.20
CA PRO A 40 -6.22 -23.70 -5.36
C PRO A 40 -5.77 -22.25 -5.18
N SER A 41 -4.50 -21.99 -5.47
CA SER A 41 -3.93 -20.65 -5.34
C SER A 41 -4.21 -19.79 -6.56
N PHE A 42 -4.53 -18.53 -6.34
CA PHE A 42 -4.42 -17.48 -7.35
C PHE A 42 -3.29 -16.54 -6.92
N VAL A 43 -2.20 -16.57 -7.68
CA VAL A 43 -0.99 -15.81 -7.37
C VAL A 43 -1.15 -14.39 -7.87
N PHE A 44 -0.99 -13.43 -6.96
CA PHE A 44 -1.06 -12.00 -7.24
C PHE A 44 0.31 -11.36 -7.01
N TYR A 45 0.75 -10.56 -7.97
CA TYR A 45 1.93 -9.72 -7.84
C TYR A 45 1.54 -8.25 -7.79
N GLU A 46 1.94 -7.60 -6.72
CA GLU A 46 1.86 -6.15 -6.59
C GLU A 46 3.09 -5.54 -7.26
N GLY A 47 2.90 -4.64 -8.22
CA GLY A 47 4.00 -3.87 -8.80
C GLY A 47 4.47 -2.85 -7.76
N PRO A 48 5.67 -3.01 -7.18
CA PRO A 48 6.07 -2.25 -6.01
C PRO A 48 6.23 -0.76 -6.36
N PRO A 49 5.50 0.15 -5.72
CA PRO A 49 5.73 1.58 -5.91
C PRO A 49 7.03 2.03 -5.22
N SER A 50 7.58 3.15 -5.67
CA SER A 50 8.57 3.90 -4.88
C SER A 50 7.86 4.80 -3.87
N ALA A 51 8.22 4.71 -2.58
CA ALA A 51 7.70 5.56 -1.51
C ALA A 51 8.47 6.89 -1.36
N ASN A 52 9.13 7.35 -2.43
CA ASN A 52 9.83 8.63 -2.49
C ASN A 52 8.90 9.82 -2.81
N GLY A 53 7.59 9.60 -2.97
CA GLY A 53 6.60 10.65 -3.21
C GLY A 53 5.19 10.31 -2.69
N MET A 54 4.32 11.33 -2.67
CA MET A 54 2.93 11.21 -2.24
C MET A 54 2.09 10.31 -3.18
N PRO A 55 1.15 9.51 -2.66
CA PRO A 55 0.26 8.73 -3.50
C PRO A 55 -0.73 9.64 -4.26
N GLY A 56 -0.72 9.56 -5.60
CA GLY A 56 -1.72 10.20 -6.46
C GLY A 56 -2.94 9.32 -6.80
N ILE A 57 -3.96 9.93 -7.44
CA ILE A 57 -5.22 9.26 -7.83
C ILE A 57 -5.02 8.03 -8.72
N HIS A 58 -3.99 8.03 -9.58
CA HIS A 58 -3.67 6.91 -10.44
C HIS A 58 -3.29 5.65 -9.63
N HIS A 59 -2.68 5.80 -8.45
CA HIS A 59 -2.41 4.68 -7.55
C HIS A 59 -3.69 4.09 -6.98
N VAL A 60 -4.65 4.95 -6.60
CA VAL A 60 -5.97 4.50 -6.13
C VAL A 60 -6.68 3.73 -7.23
N MET A 61 -6.72 4.25 -8.46
CA MET A 61 -7.34 3.55 -9.59
C MET A 61 -6.72 2.18 -9.85
N ALA A 62 -5.38 2.11 -9.91
CA ALA A 62 -4.67 0.86 -10.12
C ALA A 62 -4.93 -0.15 -8.99
N ARG A 63 -4.90 0.29 -7.73
CA ARG A 63 -5.16 -0.56 -6.56
C ARG A 63 -6.61 -1.05 -6.51
N THR A 64 -7.58 -0.22 -6.87
CA THR A 64 -8.99 -0.63 -6.97
C THR A 64 -9.16 -1.81 -7.93
N ILE A 65 -8.59 -1.72 -9.13
CA ILE A 65 -8.67 -2.81 -10.12
C ILE A 65 -8.00 -4.09 -9.57
N LYS A 66 -6.77 -3.96 -9.04
CA LYS A 66 -6.02 -5.08 -8.45
C LYS A 66 -6.82 -5.78 -7.33
N ASP A 67 -7.43 -5.00 -6.44
CA ASP A 67 -8.18 -5.52 -5.29
C ASP A 67 -9.46 -6.25 -5.70
N ILE A 68 -10.23 -5.68 -6.64
CA ILE A 68 -11.50 -6.24 -7.12
C ILE A 68 -11.29 -7.68 -7.61
N PHE A 69 -10.27 -7.92 -8.43
CA PHE A 69 -9.98 -9.27 -8.94
C PHE A 69 -9.51 -10.22 -7.85
N CYS A 70 -8.70 -9.74 -6.90
CA CYS A 70 -8.28 -10.56 -5.78
C CYS A 70 -9.49 -10.98 -4.92
N ARG A 71 -10.41 -10.05 -4.62
CA ARG A 71 -11.67 -10.35 -3.90
C ARG A 71 -12.55 -11.33 -4.67
N TYR A 72 -12.72 -11.10 -5.98
CA TYR A 72 -13.47 -11.98 -6.86
C TYR A 72 -12.91 -13.41 -6.82
N LYS A 73 -11.59 -13.59 -6.95
CA LYS A 73 -10.94 -14.91 -6.88
C LYS A 73 -11.10 -15.55 -5.49
N THR A 74 -10.99 -14.78 -4.42
CA THR A 74 -11.29 -15.26 -3.06
C THR A 74 -12.73 -15.76 -2.92
N GLN A 75 -13.71 -15.07 -3.53
CA GLN A 75 -15.12 -15.52 -3.55
C GLN A 75 -15.34 -16.76 -4.42
N GLN A 76 -14.56 -16.94 -5.49
CA GLN A 76 -14.54 -18.15 -6.32
C GLN A 76 -13.85 -19.35 -5.65
N GLY A 77 -13.41 -19.22 -4.39
CA GLY A 77 -12.84 -20.31 -3.60
C GLY A 77 -11.31 -20.43 -3.66
N PHE A 78 -10.62 -19.51 -4.34
CA PHE A 78 -9.15 -19.53 -4.41
C PHE A 78 -8.51 -18.94 -3.15
N GLN A 79 -7.37 -19.51 -2.75
CA GLN A 79 -6.48 -18.86 -1.78
C GLN A 79 -5.69 -17.76 -2.50
N VAL A 80 -5.79 -16.52 -2.01
CA VAL A 80 -5.14 -15.35 -2.63
C VAL A 80 -4.24 -14.69 -1.61
N MET A 81 -2.97 -15.04 -1.61
CA MET A 81 -1.95 -14.39 -0.78
C MET A 81 -1.58 -13.05 -1.42
N ARG A 82 -1.58 -11.97 -0.63
CA ARG A 82 -1.36 -10.61 -1.13
C ARG A 82 -0.31 -9.91 -0.28
N LYS A 83 0.82 -9.62 -0.90
CA LYS A 83 1.96 -8.97 -0.26
C LYS A 83 2.39 -7.77 -1.09
N ALA A 84 2.62 -6.65 -0.43
CA ALA A 84 3.16 -5.44 -1.04
C ALA A 84 4.69 -5.47 -0.98
N GLY A 85 5.31 -4.54 -1.71
CA GLY A 85 6.72 -4.28 -1.66
C GLY A 85 7.01 -2.82 -2.03
N TRP A 86 8.25 -2.42 -1.83
CA TRP A 86 8.74 -1.09 -2.18
C TRP A 86 9.88 -1.20 -3.17
N ASP A 87 9.81 -0.41 -4.23
CA ASP A 87 10.96 -0.20 -5.11
C ASP A 87 11.83 0.91 -4.52
N THR A 88 13.01 0.53 -4.02
CA THR A 88 13.83 1.34 -3.11
C THR A 88 15.21 1.71 -3.70
N HIS A 89 15.50 1.33 -4.94
CA HIS A 89 16.79 1.59 -5.57
C HIS A 89 16.64 2.32 -6.90
N GLY A 90 17.78 2.76 -7.43
CA GLY A 90 17.92 3.29 -8.78
C GLY A 90 17.69 4.79 -8.92
N LEU A 91 17.82 5.24 -10.16
CA LEU A 91 17.86 6.65 -10.55
C LEU A 91 16.70 7.51 -10.02
N PRO A 92 15.43 7.04 -9.97
CA PRO A 92 14.34 7.86 -9.45
C PRO A 92 14.53 8.30 -8.00
N VAL A 93 15.19 7.48 -7.18
CA VAL A 93 15.51 7.82 -5.78
C VAL A 93 16.73 8.72 -5.74
N GLU A 94 17.79 8.30 -6.44
CA GLU A 94 19.09 8.99 -6.48
C GLU A 94 18.96 10.44 -6.95
N LEU A 95 18.27 10.68 -8.07
CA LEU A 95 18.04 12.02 -8.62
C LEU A 95 17.20 12.91 -7.67
N GLY A 96 16.29 12.32 -6.90
CA GLY A 96 15.51 13.04 -5.90
C GLY A 96 16.39 13.54 -4.75
N VAL A 97 17.29 12.67 -4.26
CA VAL A 97 18.24 13.00 -3.20
C VAL A 97 19.29 14.01 -3.67
N GLU A 98 19.84 13.84 -4.87
CA GLU A 98 20.77 14.80 -5.47
C GLU A 98 20.16 16.22 -5.53
N LYS A 99 18.89 16.31 -5.97
CA LYS A 99 18.15 17.58 -6.01
C LYS A 99 17.93 18.18 -4.62
N GLU A 100 17.62 17.36 -3.62
CA GLU A 100 17.41 17.83 -2.23
C GLU A 100 18.70 18.32 -1.57
N LEU A 101 19.82 17.64 -1.84
CA LEU A 101 21.13 18.00 -1.31
C LEU A 101 21.82 19.10 -2.11
N GLY A 102 21.29 19.46 -3.29
CA GLY A 102 21.89 20.45 -4.18
C GLY A 102 23.23 20.01 -4.77
N ILE A 103 23.39 18.71 -5.01
CA ILE A 103 24.62 18.09 -5.54
C ILE A 103 24.38 17.50 -6.93
N THR A 104 25.47 17.21 -7.64
CA THR A 104 25.43 16.36 -8.84
C THR A 104 26.14 15.03 -8.59
N LYS A 105 26.04 14.11 -9.54
CA LYS A 105 26.73 12.81 -9.47
C LYS A 105 28.25 12.94 -9.25
N GLU A 106 28.88 13.97 -9.82
CA GLU A 106 30.32 14.22 -9.69
C GLU A 106 30.75 14.66 -8.27
N ASP A 107 29.79 15.14 -7.48
CA ASP A 107 30.02 15.54 -6.09
C ASP A 107 30.06 14.34 -5.12
N ILE A 108 29.60 13.17 -5.56
CA ILE A 108 29.62 11.93 -4.78
C ILE A 108 31.04 11.38 -4.72
N GLY A 109 31.57 11.23 -3.51
CA GLY A 109 32.95 10.86 -3.22
C GLY A 109 33.92 12.05 -3.12
N THR A 110 33.48 13.26 -3.46
CA THR A 110 34.29 14.49 -3.36
C THR A 110 33.75 15.46 -2.31
N LYS A 111 32.47 15.84 -2.40
CA LYS A 111 31.78 16.73 -1.44
C LYS A 111 30.96 15.97 -0.40
N ILE A 112 30.42 14.81 -0.75
CA ILE A 112 29.69 13.90 0.13
C ILE A 112 30.29 12.51 0.03
N SER A 113 30.43 11.77 1.13
CA SER A 113 30.89 10.38 1.03
C SER A 113 29.81 9.47 0.42
N ILE A 114 30.23 8.37 -0.22
CA ILE A 114 29.31 7.34 -0.73
C ILE A 114 28.40 6.81 0.39
N ALA A 115 28.94 6.66 1.61
CA ALA A 115 28.19 6.18 2.75
C ALA A 115 27.09 7.15 3.19
N GLU A 116 27.39 8.46 3.24
CA GLU A 116 26.41 9.49 3.57
C GLU A 116 25.34 9.62 2.48
N TYR A 117 25.74 9.54 1.21
CA TYR A 117 24.80 9.55 0.09
C TYR A 117 23.82 8.36 0.13
N ASN A 118 24.34 7.14 0.31
CA ASN A 118 23.49 5.95 0.43
C ASN A 118 22.57 6.00 1.65
N LYS A 119 23.01 6.62 2.75
CA LYS A 119 22.17 6.85 3.92
C LYS A 119 21.02 7.81 3.60
N ALA A 120 21.30 8.92 2.91
CA ALA A 120 20.27 9.85 2.46
C ALA A 120 19.25 9.18 1.52
N CYS A 121 19.71 8.36 0.57
CA CYS A 121 18.83 7.54 -0.28
C CYS A 121 17.92 6.61 0.52
N ARG A 122 18.47 5.90 1.52
CA ARG A 122 17.69 5.01 2.38
C ARG A 122 16.63 5.77 3.19
N GLU A 123 16.94 6.96 3.67
CA GLU A 123 15.99 7.79 4.41
C GLU A 123 14.90 8.35 3.48
N ALA A 124 15.25 8.74 2.26
CA ALA A 124 14.32 9.28 1.28
C ALA A 124 13.26 8.26 0.84
N VAL A 125 13.62 6.99 0.63
CA VAL A 125 12.67 5.96 0.15
C VAL A 125 11.61 5.58 1.19
N MET A 126 11.86 5.82 2.47
CA MET A 126 10.91 5.52 3.53
C MET A 126 9.99 6.71 3.85
N ARG A 127 10.28 7.89 3.31
CA ARG A 127 9.70 9.17 3.75
C ARG A 127 8.17 9.21 3.68
N TYR A 128 7.58 8.67 2.62
CA TYR A 128 6.13 8.73 2.40
C TYR A 128 5.39 7.42 2.72
N THR A 129 6.07 6.44 3.33
CA THR A 129 5.47 5.12 3.59
C THR A 129 4.25 5.19 4.50
N ALA A 130 4.18 6.17 5.40
CA ALA A 130 3.04 6.38 6.29
C ALA A 130 1.79 6.85 5.53
N GLU A 131 1.94 7.80 4.61
CA GLU A 131 0.86 8.34 3.76
C GLU A 131 0.36 7.27 2.79
N TRP A 132 1.27 6.47 2.26
CA TRP A 132 0.90 5.32 1.45
C TRP A 132 0.14 4.26 2.26
N ARG A 133 0.51 4.01 3.51
CA ARG A 133 -0.24 3.10 4.38
C ARG A 133 -1.62 3.65 4.70
N ASP A 134 -1.72 4.92 5.03
CA ASP A 134 -2.99 5.59 5.31
C ASP A 134 -3.97 5.48 4.13
N VAL A 135 -3.51 5.76 2.90
CA VAL A 135 -4.39 5.62 1.72
C VAL A 135 -4.73 4.16 1.43
N THR A 136 -3.80 3.20 1.61
CA THR A 136 -4.05 1.75 1.47
C THR A 136 -5.20 1.31 2.39
N GLU A 137 -5.13 1.69 3.66
CA GLU A 137 -6.12 1.33 4.67
C GLU A 137 -7.47 2.00 4.41
N LYS A 138 -7.48 3.32 4.18
CA LYS A 138 -8.71 4.09 3.94
C LYS A 138 -9.47 3.65 2.70
N MET A 139 -8.76 3.25 1.65
CA MET A 139 -9.40 2.75 0.43
C MET A 139 -9.84 1.28 0.55
N GLY A 140 -9.53 0.61 1.66
CA GLY A 140 -9.85 -0.80 1.88
C GLY A 140 -9.04 -1.76 1.01
N TYR A 141 -7.83 -1.36 0.56
CA TYR A 141 -6.99 -2.23 -0.25
C TYR A 141 -6.35 -3.32 0.64
N TRP A 142 -6.84 -4.55 0.53
CA TRP A 142 -6.37 -5.67 1.35
C TRP A 142 -5.05 -6.23 0.82
N VAL A 143 -3.95 -5.86 1.48
CA VAL A 143 -2.60 -6.33 1.18
C VAL A 143 -1.75 -6.27 2.45
N ASP A 144 -0.83 -7.22 2.62
CA ASP A 144 0.18 -7.19 3.68
C ASP A 144 1.29 -6.19 3.32
N MET A 145 1.43 -5.12 4.09
CA MET A 145 2.30 -3.94 3.83
C MET A 145 3.61 -3.98 4.63
#